data_AF-A0A353HA90-F1
#
_entry.id   AF-A0A353HA90-F1
#
_cell.length_a   1.000
_cell.length_b   1.000
_cell.length_c   1.000
_cell.angle_alpha   90.00
_cell.angle_beta   90.00
_cell.angle_gamma   90.00
#
_symmetry.space_group_name_H-M   'P 1'
#
loop_
_entity.id
_entity.type
_entity.pdbx_description
1 polymer ?
#
loop_
_entity_poly.entity_id
_entity_poly.type
_entity_poly.pdbx_seq_one_letter_code
_entity_poly.pdbx_strand_id
1 'polypeptide(L)'
;MKKLAVLVIVCFLTMGVSISNVMAEEHGFMAGEPGHNPEAAGYDPGYKFFNPFNWWDEVPTITVRNPFDRGYWSSTGIMTITLKDLSKFYNHCGPGVTQGMRLCIAAGKRLYEDGMIVRGDLRVVTGDNHGPAAVIEYITNAVYGKPCGKAGVWFNGKMVYDTSIGKYSFIFYRKSTGKAIKLTLKLGVPPKEMRELKKKQFAGKKLTPEQVARMKAMARKWAFKSMIMPEKELLKIEELKDFNWNSYFKKAYGS
;
A
#
# COMPACT_ATOMS: atom_id res chain seq x y z
N MET A 1 19.97 1.53 55.72
CA MET A 1 20.25 2.96 55.46
C MET A 1 20.97 3.09 54.12
N LYS A 2 20.36 3.84 53.19
CA LYS A 2 20.90 4.66 52.06
C LYS A 2 22.02 4.04 51.20
N LYS A 3 21.73 3.52 49.99
CA LYS A 3 21.57 4.21 48.67
C LYS A 3 22.82 5.05 48.31
N LEU A 4 23.71 4.54 47.46
CA LEU A 4 23.70 4.65 45.99
C LEU A 4 23.72 6.12 45.54
N ALA A 5 24.91 6.65 45.23
CA ALA A 5 25.08 7.99 44.71
C ALA A 5 25.90 8.00 43.41
N VAL A 6 25.17 8.27 42.33
CA VAL A 6 25.48 9.27 41.29
C VAL A 6 26.78 9.06 40.49
N LEU A 7 26.68 8.32 39.39
CA LEU A 7 27.48 8.57 38.19
C LEU A 7 26.64 9.42 37.23
N VAL A 8 27.08 10.65 37.02
CA VAL A 8 26.44 11.65 36.14
C VAL A 8 26.63 11.20 34.69
N ILE A 9 25.52 10.82 34.02
CA ILE A 9 25.47 10.68 32.57
C ILE A 9 25.30 12.08 31.98
N VAL A 10 26.38 12.63 31.44
CA VAL A 10 26.32 13.68 30.42
C VAL A 10 26.36 12.98 29.07
N CYS A 11 25.17 12.62 28.56
CA CYS A 11 24.97 12.25 27.16
C CYS A 11 23.78 13.04 26.64
N PHE A 12 24.02 14.32 26.35
CA PHE A 12 23.21 15.08 25.40
C PHE A 12 24.15 15.65 24.36
N LEU A 13 23.72 15.55 23.09
CA LEU A 13 24.32 16.10 21.88
C LEU A 13 25.46 15.27 21.29
N THR A 14 25.09 14.25 20.49
CA THR A 14 25.63 13.95 19.14
C THR A 14 25.21 12.54 18.70
N MET A 15 23.90 12.28 18.60
CA MET A 15 23.38 11.11 17.86
C MET A 15 22.17 11.54 17.06
N GLY A 16 22.44 12.36 16.04
CA GLY A 16 21.42 12.88 15.14
C GLY A 16 21.85 12.91 13.67
N VAL A 17 22.96 12.27 13.28
CA VAL A 17 23.37 12.15 11.86
C VAL A 17 24.30 10.95 11.70
N SER A 18 23.81 9.70 11.74
CA SER A 18 24.56 8.56 11.15
C SER A 18 23.74 7.26 11.11
N ILE A 19 22.64 7.19 10.34
CA ILE A 19 22.04 5.90 9.93
C ILE A 19 21.47 6.01 8.51
N SER A 20 22.28 6.50 7.55
CA SER A 20 21.86 6.58 6.14
C SER A 20 22.82 5.90 5.15
N ASN A 21 23.97 5.39 5.58
CA ASN A 21 25.06 5.01 4.65
C ASN A 21 25.40 3.50 4.60
N VAL A 22 24.49 2.58 4.92
CA VAL A 22 24.78 1.12 4.85
C VAL A 22 23.81 0.34 3.95
N MET A 23 23.19 0.97 2.94
CA MET A 23 22.19 0.28 2.08
C MET A 23 22.45 0.46 0.57
N ALA A 24 23.70 0.60 0.14
CA ALA A 24 24.03 0.97 -1.25
C ALA A 24 24.14 -0.20 -2.25
N GLU A 25 24.02 -1.47 -1.86
CA GLU A 25 24.19 -2.58 -2.81
C GLU A 25 23.08 -3.63 -2.64
N GLU A 26 22.49 -3.99 -3.79
CA GLU A 26 21.49 -5.05 -4.03
C GLU A 26 19.99 -4.68 -3.98
N HIS A 27 19.56 -4.07 -5.09
CA HIS A 27 18.25 -4.19 -5.75
C HIS A 27 16.96 -4.20 -4.90
N GLY A 28 16.33 -3.03 -4.74
CA GLY A 28 14.92 -2.94 -4.32
C GLY A 28 14.42 -1.51 -4.18
N PHE A 29 13.81 -0.99 -5.26
CA PHE A 29 13.21 0.35 -5.40
C PHE A 29 12.41 0.81 -4.15
N MET A 30 12.92 1.82 -3.44
CA MET A 30 12.15 2.60 -2.46
C MET A 30 12.09 4.06 -2.90
N ALA A 31 10.91 4.68 -2.76
CA ALA A 31 10.80 6.13 -2.85
C ALA A 31 11.55 6.73 -1.64
N GLY A 32 12.71 7.36 -1.89
CA GLY A 32 13.51 8.03 -0.87
C GLY A 32 14.99 7.63 -0.75
N GLU A 33 15.58 6.97 -1.74
CA GLU A 33 17.04 6.73 -1.75
C GLU A 33 17.84 8.04 -1.78
N PRO A 34 18.90 8.19 -0.96
CA PRO A 34 19.89 9.26 -1.13
C PRO A 34 20.59 9.07 -2.49
N GLY A 35 20.37 9.98 -3.43
CA GLY A 35 20.79 9.84 -4.83
C GLY A 35 19.63 9.62 -5.81
N HIS A 36 18.39 9.47 -5.31
CA HIS A 36 17.20 9.58 -6.16
C HIS A 36 17.14 10.99 -6.72
N ASN A 37 17.47 11.15 -8.01
CA ASN A 37 17.18 12.37 -8.73
C ASN A 37 15.69 12.31 -9.16
N PRO A 38 14.77 13.02 -8.47
CA PRO A 38 13.36 13.03 -8.84
C PRO A 38 13.18 13.43 -10.31
N GLU A 39 14.01 14.32 -10.85
CA GLU A 39 13.93 14.74 -12.26
C GLU A 39 14.25 13.60 -13.24
N ALA A 40 15.18 12.69 -12.89
CA ALA A 40 15.51 11.52 -13.70
C ALA A 40 14.40 10.45 -13.71
N ALA A 41 13.60 10.37 -12.65
CA ALA A 41 12.41 9.52 -12.57
C ALA A 41 11.20 10.10 -13.34
N GLY A 42 11.34 11.31 -13.92
CA GLY A 42 10.23 12.04 -14.53
C GLY A 42 9.26 12.63 -13.51
N TYR A 43 9.75 12.90 -12.29
CA TYR A 43 9.03 13.65 -11.28
C TYR A 43 8.88 15.09 -11.78
N ASP A 44 7.64 15.52 -11.95
CA ASP A 44 7.31 16.88 -12.32
C ASP A 44 7.01 17.64 -11.02
N PRO A 45 7.93 18.47 -10.49
CA PRO A 45 7.65 19.28 -9.31
C PRO A 45 6.51 20.29 -9.53
N GLY A 46 6.12 20.50 -10.79
CA GLY A 46 4.93 21.25 -11.21
C GLY A 46 3.69 20.38 -11.46
N TYR A 47 3.65 19.11 -11.00
CA TYR A 47 2.48 18.22 -11.14
C TYR A 47 1.28 18.79 -10.37
N LYS A 48 0.62 19.77 -10.97
CA LYS A 48 -0.76 20.12 -10.63
C LYS A 48 -1.55 18.84 -10.81
N PHE A 49 -2.29 18.42 -9.78
CA PHE A 49 -3.18 17.26 -9.79
C PHE A 49 -4.18 17.39 -10.95
N PHE A 50 -3.75 17.04 -12.16
CA PHE A 50 -4.54 17.19 -13.36
C PHE A 50 -5.43 15.97 -13.46
N ASN A 51 -6.63 16.11 -12.89
CA ASN A 51 -7.75 15.22 -13.14
C ASN A 51 -8.62 15.82 -14.26
N PRO A 52 -8.43 15.43 -15.53
CA PRO A 52 -9.26 15.96 -16.62
C PRO A 52 -10.73 15.56 -16.52
N PHE A 53 -11.08 14.67 -15.59
CA PHE A 53 -12.42 14.08 -15.51
C PHE A 53 -13.23 14.56 -14.31
N ASN A 54 -12.66 15.37 -13.39
CA ASN A 54 -13.27 15.87 -12.14
C ASN A 54 -14.15 14.90 -11.29
N TRP A 55 -14.07 13.60 -11.56
CA TRP A 55 -14.77 12.48 -10.92
C TRP A 55 -14.39 12.21 -9.47
N TRP A 56 -13.72 13.13 -8.78
CA TRP A 56 -13.33 12.95 -7.38
C TRP A 56 -14.54 12.79 -6.46
N ASP A 57 -15.63 13.47 -6.80
CA ASP A 57 -16.86 13.49 -6.00
C ASP A 57 -17.84 12.38 -6.41
N GLU A 58 -17.61 11.75 -7.57
CA GLU A 58 -18.44 10.67 -8.12
C GLU A 58 -17.91 9.27 -7.77
N VAL A 59 -16.71 9.18 -7.20
CA VAL A 59 -16.13 7.90 -6.80
C VAL A 59 -16.53 7.50 -5.39
N PRO A 60 -16.62 6.18 -5.12
CA PRO A 60 -16.81 5.69 -3.76
C PRO A 60 -15.75 6.25 -2.81
N THR A 61 -16.16 6.65 -1.61
CA THR A 61 -15.27 6.86 -0.46
C THR A 61 -15.19 5.58 0.37
N ILE A 62 -14.27 5.54 1.32
CA ILE A 62 -14.27 4.51 2.37
C ILE A 62 -14.24 5.17 3.74
N THR A 63 -15.16 4.75 4.61
CA THR A 63 -15.18 5.17 6.01
C THR A 63 -14.58 4.07 6.87
N VAL A 64 -13.70 4.44 7.80
CA VAL A 64 -12.99 3.50 8.68
C VAL A 64 -12.99 4.00 10.13
N ARG A 65 -12.95 3.07 11.09
CA ARG A 65 -12.66 3.37 12.49
C ARG A 65 -11.15 3.42 12.71
N ASN A 66 -10.64 4.51 13.24
CA ASN A 66 -9.25 4.72 13.57
C ASN A 66 -9.05 4.81 15.10
N PRO A 67 -8.83 3.68 15.79
CA PRO A 67 -8.62 3.68 17.25
C PRO A 67 -7.29 4.35 17.66
N PHE A 68 -6.43 4.71 16.70
CA PHE A 68 -5.17 5.41 16.95
C PHE A 68 -5.33 6.93 16.93
N ASP A 69 -6.51 7.44 16.55
CA ASP A 69 -6.77 8.87 16.55
C ASP A 69 -6.84 9.39 17.98
N ARG A 70 -5.94 10.30 18.34
CA ARG A 70 -5.89 10.94 19.67
C ARG A 70 -6.59 12.30 19.65
N GLY A 71 -7.64 12.43 18.84
CA GLY A 71 -8.34 13.70 18.59
C GLY A 71 -7.65 14.60 17.57
N TYR A 72 -6.71 14.08 16.78
CA TYR A 72 -6.00 14.86 15.76
C TYR A 72 -6.82 15.01 14.48
N TRP A 73 -7.63 14.01 14.13
CA TRP A 73 -8.34 13.96 12.85
C TRP A 73 -9.85 13.96 13.01
N SER A 74 -10.35 13.37 14.09
CA SER A 74 -11.78 13.26 14.41
C SER A 74 -11.98 13.13 15.92
N SER A 75 -13.07 13.68 16.43
CA SER A 75 -13.50 13.48 17.82
C SER A 75 -14.12 12.10 18.06
N THR A 76 -14.53 11.40 16.99
CA THR A 76 -15.24 10.12 17.05
C THR A 76 -14.34 8.91 16.75
N GLY A 77 -13.10 9.14 16.31
CA GLY A 77 -12.24 8.09 15.77
C GLY A 77 -12.76 7.52 14.45
N ILE A 78 -13.67 8.21 13.74
CA ILE A 78 -14.17 7.81 12.43
C ILE A 78 -13.59 8.75 11.37
N MET A 79 -13.01 8.17 10.32
CA MET A 79 -12.44 8.93 9.21
C MET A 79 -13.01 8.47 7.88
N THR A 80 -13.32 9.41 7.00
CA THR A 80 -13.66 9.14 5.60
C THR A 80 -12.44 9.43 4.75
N ILE A 81 -12.02 8.43 3.98
CA ILE A 81 -10.87 8.49 3.08
C ILE A 81 -11.40 8.59 1.65
N THR A 82 -11.01 9.67 0.97
CA THR A 82 -11.35 9.91 -0.44
C THR A 82 -10.24 9.44 -1.36
N LEU A 83 -10.54 9.31 -2.65
CA LEU A 83 -9.50 9.04 -3.65
C LEU A 83 -8.47 10.19 -3.73
N LYS A 84 -8.88 11.43 -3.41
CA LYS A 84 -7.99 12.59 -3.33
C LYS A 84 -6.96 12.42 -2.21
N ASP A 85 -7.37 11.94 -1.04
CA ASP A 85 -6.46 11.67 0.08
C ASP A 85 -5.46 10.58 -0.27
N LEU A 86 -5.93 9.50 -0.89
CA LEU A 86 -5.06 8.40 -1.35
C LEU A 86 -4.08 8.86 -2.44
N SER A 87 -4.52 9.75 -3.33
CA SER A 87 -3.68 10.30 -4.39
C SER A 87 -2.61 11.26 -3.84
N LYS A 88 -2.91 12.00 -2.77
CA LYS A 88 -1.91 12.79 -2.04
C LYS A 88 -0.88 11.90 -1.36
N PHE A 89 -1.34 10.87 -0.65
CA PHE A 89 -0.47 9.90 0.01
C PHE A 89 0.45 9.17 -0.99
N TYR A 90 -0.10 8.71 -2.11
CA TYR A 90 0.64 7.95 -3.12
C TYR A 90 1.34 8.83 -4.18
N ASN A 91 1.21 10.15 -4.07
CA ASN A 91 1.75 11.16 -4.98
C ASN A 91 1.23 11.11 -6.45
N HIS A 92 0.25 10.27 -6.76
CA HIS A 92 -0.51 10.30 -8.03
C HIS A 92 -1.74 9.40 -7.93
N CYS A 93 -2.70 9.55 -8.85
CA CYS A 93 -3.88 8.68 -8.95
C CYS A 93 -3.74 7.67 -10.10
N GLY A 94 -3.10 6.53 -9.82
CA GLY A 94 -2.93 5.45 -10.78
C GLY A 94 -3.89 4.25 -10.58
N PRO A 95 -3.79 3.22 -11.44
CA PRO A 95 -4.49 1.95 -11.24
C PRO A 95 -4.27 1.32 -9.88
N GLY A 96 -3.04 1.40 -9.34
CA GLY A 96 -2.73 0.83 -8.02
C GLY A 96 -3.59 1.45 -6.91
N VAL A 97 -3.73 2.79 -6.95
CA VAL A 97 -4.49 3.54 -5.93
C VAL A 97 -5.96 3.16 -5.95
N THR A 98 -6.55 3.20 -7.15
CA THR A 98 -7.97 2.91 -7.38
C THR A 98 -8.31 1.45 -7.07
N GLN A 99 -7.47 0.50 -7.50
CA GLN A 99 -7.63 -0.91 -7.16
C GLN A 99 -7.49 -1.18 -5.66
N GLY A 100 -6.51 -0.56 -4.98
CA GLY A 100 -6.35 -0.69 -3.52
C GLY A 100 -7.58 -0.24 -2.76
N MET A 101 -8.15 0.90 -3.14
CA MET A 101 -9.40 1.40 -2.54
C MET A 101 -10.56 0.43 -2.74
N ARG A 102 -10.75 -0.07 -3.96
CA ARG A 102 -11.80 -1.04 -4.29
C ARG A 102 -11.64 -2.37 -3.54
N LEU A 103 -10.41 -2.84 -3.36
CA LEU A 103 -10.10 -4.03 -2.54
C LEU A 103 -10.50 -3.81 -1.08
N CYS A 104 -10.15 -2.66 -0.49
CA CYS A 104 -10.54 -2.32 0.87
C CYS A 104 -12.07 -2.20 1.04
N ILE A 105 -12.77 -1.57 0.10
CA ILE A 105 -14.25 -1.49 0.15
C ILE A 105 -14.86 -2.89 0.12
N ALA A 106 -14.38 -3.77 -0.77
CA ALA A 106 -14.85 -5.15 -0.86
C ALA A 106 -14.55 -5.92 0.44
N ALA A 107 -13.36 -5.75 1.01
CA ALA A 107 -12.98 -6.38 2.27
C ALA A 107 -13.83 -5.91 3.45
N GLY A 108 -14.08 -4.60 3.56
CA GLY A 108 -14.97 -4.02 4.56
C GLY A 108 -16.34 -4.71 4.55
N LYS A 109 -17.00 -4.74 3.38
CA LYS A 109 -18.32 -5.36 3.19
C LYS A 109 -18.41 -6.84 3.57
N ARG A 110 -17.31 -7.60 3.54
CA ARG A 110 -17.30 -9.03 3.86
C ARG A 110 -16.86 -9.33 5.29
N LEU A 111 -15.91 -8.55 5.81
CA LEU A 111 -15.28 -8.84 7.08
C LEU A 111 -15.91 -8.09 8.26
N TYR A 112 -16.67 -7.02 8.00
CA TYR A 112 -17.31 -6.18 9.00
C TYR A 112 -18.81 -6.10 8.74
N GLU A 113 -19.62 -6.27 9.79
CA GLU A 113 -21.09 -6.30 9.70
C GLU A 113 -21.66 -4.98 9.17
N ASP A 114 -21.06 -3.86 9.54
CA ASP A 114 -21.40 -2.51 9.08
C ASP A 114 -20.56 -2.05 7.88
N GLY A 115 -19.71 -2.93 7.34
CA GLY A 115 -18.78 -2.61 6.26
C GLY A 115 -17.60 -1.71 6.64
N MET A 116 -17.47 -1.28 7.90
CA MET A 116 -16.49 -0.29 8.33
C MET A 116 -15.23 -0.95 8.89
N ILE A 117 -14.13 -0.84 8.16
CA ILE A 117 -12.84 -1.39 8.60
C ILE A 117 -12.39 -0.71 9.90
N VAL A 118 -11.90 -1.52 10.84
CA VAL A 118 -11.17 -1.03 12.02
C VAL A 118 -9.68 -1.04 11.70
N ARG A 119 -9.05 0.14 11.66
CA ARG A 119 -7.62 0.26 11.40
C ARG A 119 -6.83 -0.53 12.44
N GLY A 120 -5.90 -1.34 11.97
CA GLY A 120 -5.06 -2.21 12.79
C GLY A 120 -5.69 -3.54 13.18
N ASP A 121 -6.96 -3.81 12.84
CA ASP A 121 -7.62 -5.12 13.05
C ASP A 121 -7.41 -6.09 11.87
N LEU A 122 -7.01 -5.57 10.70
CA LEU A 122 -6.68 -6.38 9.54
C LEU A 122 -5.20 -6.75 9.49
N ARG A 123 -4.94 -7.94 8.96
CA ARG A 123 -3.64 -8.35 8.41
C ARG A 123 -3.80 -8.74 6.95
N VAL A 124 -2.77 -8.57 6.15
CA VAL A 124 -2.86 -8.69 4.68
C VAL A 124 -1.73 -9.52 4.10
N VAL A 125 -2.05 -10.42 3.16
CA VAL A 125 -1.06 -11.07 2.28
C VAL A 125 -1.24 -10.50 0.88
N THR A 126 -0.16 -10.15 0.20
CA THR A 126 -0.18 -9.65 -1.19
C THR A 126 0.68 -10.52 -2.11
N GLY A 127 0.15 -10.88 -3.26
CA GLY A 127 0.82 -11.72 -4.25
C GLY A 127 1.70 -10.95 -5.24
N ASP A 128 2.46 -9.95 -4.77
CA ASP A 128 3.32 -9.07 -5.57
C ASP A 128 2.58 -8.00 -6.41
N ASN A 129 2.00 -7.01 -5.71
CA ASN A 129 1.54 -5.77 -6.35
C ASN A 129 1.61 -4.56 -5.39
N HIS A 130 2.70 -3.79 -5.52
CA HIS A 130 3.03 -2.67 -4.62
C HIS A 130 2.03 -1.51 -4.65
N GLY A 131 1.36 -1.26 -5.79
CA GLY A 131 0.47 -0.11 -5.93
C GLY A 131 -0.75 -0.17 -5.00
N PRO A 132 -1.61 -1.20 -5.13
CA PRO A 132 -2.70 -1.42 -4.20
C PRO A 132 -2.23 -1.68 -2.77
N ALA A 133 -1.09 -2.36 -2.58
CA ALA A 133 -0.57 -2.66 -1.24
C ALA A 133 -0.32 -1.39 -0.41
N ALA A 134 0.28 -0.35 -0.98
CA ALA A 134 0.50 0.92 -0.30
C ALA A 134 -0.81 1.61 0.13
N VAL A 135 -1.85 1.56 -0.72
CA VAL A 135 -3.18 2.09 -0.37
C VAL A 135 -3.87 1.25 0.70
N ILE A 136 -3.74 -0.07 0.63
CA ILE A 136 -4.26 -0.98 1.65
C ILE A 136 -3.59 -0.69 2.99
N GLU A 137 -2.28 -0.49 3.02
CA GLU A 137 -1.54 -0.07 4.22
C GLU A 137 -2.11 1.23 4.80
N TYR A 138 -2.28 2.27 3.97
CA TYR A 138 -2.81 3.55 4.42
C TYR A 138 -4.20 3.38 5.06
N ILE A 139 -5.12 2.73 4.34
CA ILE A 139 -6.52 2.56 4.76
C ILE A 139 -6.60 1.71 6.02
N THR A 140 -5.90 0.58 6.06
CA THR A 140 -6.13 -0.46 7.08
C THR A 140 -5.14 -0.40 8.25
N ASN A 141 -4.05 0.37 8.13
CA ASN A 141 -2.90 0.31 9.03
C ASN A 141 -2.26 -1.10 9.11
N ALA A 142 -2.49 -1.96 8.11
CA ALA A 142 -1.72 -3.17 7.89
C ALA A 142 -0.40 -2.80 7.20
N VAL A 143 0.44 -2.08 7.94
CA VAL A 143 1.70 -1.49 7.45
C VAL A 143 2.60 -2.58 6.92
N TYR A 144 3.38 -2.27 5.89
CA TYR A 144 4.48 -3.09 5.45
C TYR A 144 5.72 -2.94 6.39
N GLY A 145 6.53 -4.00 6.54
CA GLY A 145 7.68 -4.01 7.46
C GLY A 145 9.02 -3.65 6.86
N LYS A 146 10.07 -3.46 7.67
CA LYS A 146 11.42 -3.62 7.12
C LYS A 146 11.61 -5.10 6.71
N PRO A 147 12.55 -5.43 5.81
CA PRO A 147 12.96 -6.82 5.63
C PRO A 147 13.37 -7.38 6.99
N CYS A 148 12.63 -8.36 7.49
CA CYS A 148 12.87 -8.95 8.80
C CYS A 148 12.57 -10.45 8.69
N GLY A 149 13.59 -11.29 8.87
CA GLY A 149 13.45 -12.76 8.76
C GLY A 149 14.49 -13.41 7.84
N LYS A 150 14.39 -14.73 7.68
CA LYS A 150 15.24 -15.49 6.75
C LYS A 150 14.76 -15.29 5.30
N ALA A 151 15.71 -15.09 4.38
CA ALA A 151 15.56 -15.14 2.91
C ALA A 151 14.30 -14.49 2.31
N GLY A 152 14.32 -13.16 2.14
CA GLY A 152 13.39 -12.49 1.21
C GLY A 152 11.92 -12.43 1.64
N VAL A 153 11.62 -12.63 2.94
CA VAL A 153 10.27 -12.40 3.48
C VAL A 153 10.15 -10.97 3.99
N TRP A 154 9.33 -10.19 3.28
CA TRP A 154 9.01 -8.80 3.54
C TRP A 154 7.87 -8.77 4.58
N PHE A 155 8.15 -8.50 5.87
CA PHE A 155 7.17 -8.67 6.97
C PHE A 155 7.42 -7.82 8.24
N ASN A 156 6.36 -7.23 8.82
CA ASN A 156 6.34 -6.63 10.18
C ASN A 156 5.24 -7.19 11.11
N GLY A 157 4.67 -8.35 10.79
CA GLY A 157 3.54 -8.88 11.53
C GLY A 157 2.15 -8.47 11.03
N LYS A 158 2.03 -7.53 10.09
CA LYS A 158 0.74 -7.02 9.59
C LYS A 158 0.52 -7.20 8.10
N MET A 159 1.54 -7.01 7.26
CA MET A 159 1.47 -7.29 5.82
C MET A 159 2.62 -8.19 5.37
N VAL A 160 2.33 -9.15 4.49
CA VAL A 160 3.29 -10.12 3.91
C VAL A 160 3.22 -10.11 2.40
N TYR A 161 4.38 -10.21 1.73
CA TYR A 161 4.45 -10.56 0.30
C TYR A 161 4.62 -12.08 0.13
N ASP A 162 3.69 -12.70 -0.59
CA ASP A 162 3.70 -14.14 -0.90
C ASP A 162 3.19 -14.38 -2.31
N THR A 163 4.09 -14.58 -3.27
CA THR A 163 3.73 -14.80 -4.67
C THR A 163 2.92 -16.08 -4.91
N SER A 164 2.92 -17.03 -3.96
CA SER A 164 2.17 -18.29 -4.08
C SER A 164 0.65 -18.09 -4.09
N ILE A 165 0.14 -16.98 -3.54
CA ILE A 165 -1.30 -16.66 -3.60
C ILE A 165 -1.74 -16.16 -4.98
N GLY A 166 -0.79 -15.97 -5.91
CA GLY A 166 -1.01 -15.53 -7.29
C GLY A 166 -0.91 -14.02 -7.47
N LYS A 167 -0.45 -13.59 -8.66
CA LYS A 167 -0.32 -12.17 -9.02
C LYS A 167 -1.65 -11.45 -8.93
N TYR A 168 -1.63 -10.21 -8.43
CA TYR A 168 -2.83 -9.40 -8.22
C TYR A 168 -3.86 -10.00 -7.25
N SER A 169 -3.46 -10.98 -6.44
CA SER A 169 -4.26 -11.50 -5.34
C SER A 169 -3.86 -10.89 -4.01
N PHE A 170 -4.84 -10.75 -3.12
CA PHE A 170 -4.70 -10.21 -1.79
C PHE A 170 -5.54 -11.05 -0.83
N ILE A 171 -4.98 -11.44 0.31
CA ILE A 171 -5.76 -12.05 1.39
C ILE A 171 -5.93 -11.02 2.49
N PHE A 172 -7.17 -10.77 2.90
CA PHE A 172 -7.50 -9.95 4.05
C PHE A 172 -7.95 -10.86 5.18
N TYR A 173 -7.29 -10.76 6.33
CA TYR A 173 -7.58 -11.52 7.54
C TYR A 173 -7.96 -10.56 8.66
N ARG A 174 -9.15 -10.75 9.24
CA ARG A 174 -9.63 -9.98 10.40
C ARG A 174 -9.25 -10.69 11.69
N LYS A 175 -8.36 -10.08 12.48
CA LYS A 175 -7.83 -10.71 13.70
C LYS A 175 -8.92 -10.99 14.72
N SER A 176 -9.84 -10.04 14.93
CA SER A 176 -10.86 -10.18 15.98
C SER A 176 -11.84 -11.32 15.74
N THR A 177 -12.01 -11.79 14.51
CA THR A 177 -12.99 -12.85 14.16
C THR A 177 -12.35 -14.10 13.59
N GLY A 178 -11.08 -14.05 13.21
CA GLY A 178 -10.39 -15.13 12.50
C GLY A 178 -10.84 -15.30 11.04
N LYS A 179 -11.79 -14.50 10.54
CA LYS A 179 -12.28 -14.63 9.16
C LYS A 179 -11.25 -14.12 8.15
N ALA A 180 -11.14 -14.82 7.03
CA ALA A 180 -10.28 -14.43 5.91
C ALA A 180 -11.00 -14.53 4.57
N ILE A 181 -10.66 -13.60 3.68
CA ILE A 181 -11.07 -13.63 2.28
C ILE A 181 -9.86 -13.41 1.38
N LYS A 182 -9.86 -14.06 0.22
CA LYS A 182 -8.97 -13.78 -0.89
C LYS A 182 -9.71 -12.98 -1.95
N LEU A 183 -9.10 -11.89 -2.38
CA LEU A 183 -9.56 -11.02 -3.45
C LEU A 183 -8.52 -11.05 -4.58
N THR A 184 -8.95 -11.42 -5.78
CA THR A 184 -8.10 -11.39 -6.98
C THR A 184 -8.67 -10.42 -8.00
N LEU A 185 -7.86 -9.48 -8.48
CA LEU A 185 -8.26 -8.52 -9.51
C LEU A 185 -8.39 -9.20 -10.88
N LYS A 186 -9.60 -9.25 -11.42
CA LYS A 186 -9.91 -9.80 -12.75
C LYS A 186 -9.49 -8.88 -13.89
N LEU A 187 -9.50 -7.57 -13.65
CA LEU A 187 -9.01 -6.58 -14.62
C LEU A 187 -7.54 -6.87 -15.02
N GLY A 188 -6.82 -7.62 -14.17
CA GLY A 188 -5.62 -8.34 -14.55
C GLY A 188 -4.48 -7.42 -14.98
N VAL A 189 -3.83 -7.81 -16.06
CA VAL A 189 -2.61 -7.20 -16.56
C VAL A 189 -2.94 -5.94 -17.38
N PRO A 190 -2.25 -4.80 -17.14
CA PRO A 190 -2.47 -3.58 -17.92
C PRO A 190 -2.29 -3.77 -19.44
N PRO A 191 -2.81 -2.85 -20.27
CA PRO A 191 -2.67 -2.93 -21.73
C PRO A 191 -1.21 -3.14 -22.14
N LYS A 192 -0.98 -3.98 -23.16
CA LYS A 192 0.37 -4.36 -23.61
C LYS A 192 1.26 -3.14 -23.83
N GLU A 193 0.74 -2.12 -24.50
CA GLU A 193 1.46 -0.88 -24.75
C GLU A 193 1.91 -0.17 -23.48
N MET A 194 1.01 -0.04 -22.49
CA MET A 194 1.34 0.55 -21.19
C MET A 194 2.44 -0.25 -20.48
N ARG A 195 2.44 -1.58 -20.62
CA ARG A 195 3.49 -2.44 -20.06
C ARG A 195 4.83 -2.26 -20.73
N GLU A 196 4.87 -2.16 -22.06
CA GLU A 196 6.12 -1.93 -22.78
C GLU A 196 6.72 -0.57 -22.45
N LEU A 197 5.89 0.48 -22.33
CA LEU A 197 6.34 1.80 -21.90
C LEU A 197 6.87 1.77 -20.46
N LYS A 198 6.15 1.12 -19.54
CA LYS A 198 6.64 0.93 -18.16
C LYS A 198 7.94 0.13 -18.11
N LYS A 199 8.06 -0.94 -18.90
CA LYS A 199 9.28 -1.75 -18.97
C LYS A 199 10.48 -0.91 -19.44
N LYS A 200 10.29 -0.07 -20.46
CA LYS A 200 11.31 0.89 -20.91
C LYS A 200 11.70 1.86 -19.80
N GLN A 201 10.71 2.46 -19.13
CA GLN A 201 10.93 3.38 -18.01
C GLN A 201 11.71 2.72 -16.86
N PHE A 202 11.32 1.52 -16.44
CA PHE A 202 12.02 0.77 -15.39
C PHE A 202 13.41 0.28 -15.78
N ALA A 203 13.67 0.11 -17.09
CA ALA A 203 15.00 -0.16 -17.61
C ALA A 203 15.88 1.11 -17.73
N GLY A 204 15.46 2.24 -17.14
CA GLY A 204 16.18 3.51 -17.20
C GLY A 204 16.13 4.22 -18.56
N LYS A 205 15.33 3.73 -19.51
CA LYS A 205 15.21 4.37 -20.83
C LYS A 205 14.32 5.60 -20.72
N LYS A 206 14.87 6.75 -21.11
CA LYS A 206 14.12 8.01 -21.20
C LYS A 206 12.99 7.86 -22.23
N LEU A 207 11.76 8.04 -21.77
CA LEU A 207 10.59 8.09 -22.64
C LEU A 207 10.47 9.50 -23.25
N THR A 208 9.98 9.60 -24.48
CA THR A 208 9.66 10.91 -25.07
C THR A 208 8.45 11.54 -24.35
N PRO A 209 8.28 12.88 -24.41
CA PRO A 209 7.10 13.53 -23.83
C PRO A 209 5.77 12.92 -24.30
N GLU A 210 5.67 12.55 -25.57
CA GLU A 210 4.48 11.93 -26.17
C GLU A 210 4.23 10.53 -25.59
N GLN A 211 5.30 9.74 -25.40
CA GLN A 211 5.22 8.42 -24.77
C GLN A 211 4.78 8.53 -23.31
N VAL A 212 5.29 9.50 -22.57
CA VAL A 212 4.88 9.79 -21.19
C VAL A 212 3.41 10.19 -21.15
N ALA A 213 2.97 11.11 -22.01
CA ALA A 213 1.58 11.55 -22.11
C ALA A 213 0.64 10.38 -22.43
N ARG A 214 1.01 9.54 -23.41
CA ARG A 214 0.24 8.36 -23.82
C ARG A 214 0.15 7.31 -22.70
N MET A 215 1.26 7.04 -22.01
CA MET A 215 1.28 6.15 -20.85
C MET A 215 0.39 6.68 -19.71
N LYS A 216 0.49 7.98 -19.38
CA LYS A 216 -0.36 8.63 -18.37
C LYS A 216 -1.84 8.56 -18.74
N ALA A 217 -2.19 8.80 -20.01
CA ALA A 217 -3.57 8.69 -20.50
C ALA A 217 -4.12 7.26 -20.36
N MET A 218 -3.35 6.23 -20.74
CA MET A 218 -3.74 4.83 -20.54
C MET A 218 -3.91 4.49 -19.05
N ALA A 219 -2.98 4.94 -18.20
CA ALA A 219 -3.05 4.70 -16.76
C ALA A 219 -4.30 5.32 -16.15
N ARG A 220 -4.68 6.55 -16.55
CA ARG A 220 -5.90 7.23 -16.11
C ARG A 220 -7.16 6.50 -16.55
N LYS A 221 -7.26 6.14 -17.83
CA LYS A 221 -8.40 5.34 -18.34
C LYS A 221 -8.55 4.03 -17.59
N TRP A 222 -7.44 3.38 -17.28
CA TRP A 222 -7.44 2.13 -16.53
C TRP A 222 -7.83 2.31 -15.06
N ALA A 223 -7.34 3.37 -14.41
CA ALA A 223 -7.71 3.74 -13.04
C ALA A 223 -9.20 4.04 -12.93
N PHE A 224 -9.73 4.85 -13.86
CA PHE A 224 -11.16 5.14 -13.96
C PHE A 224 -11.97 3.86 -14.14
N LYS A 225 -11.60 3.02 -15.12
CA LYS A 225 -12.24 1.73 -15.37
C LYS A 225 -12.27 0.86 -14.11
N SER A 226 -11.17 0.75 -13.36
CA SER A 226 -11.17 -0.03 -12.12
C SER A 226 -12.10 0.53 -11.03
N MET A 227 -12.33 1.85 -10.99
CA MET A 227 -13.22 2.45 -9.99
C MET A 227 -14.69 2.31 -10.33
N ILE A 228 -15.08 2.37 -11.60
CA ILE A 228 -16.50 2.32 -11.99
C ILE A 228 -16.97 0.90 -12.31
N MET A 229 -16.05 -0.04 -12.55
CA MET A 229 -16.40 -1.43 -12.90
C MET A 229 -17.19 -2.10 -11.76
N PRO A 230 -18.29 -2.82 -12.07
CA PRO A 230 -19.01 -3.61 -11.07
C PRO A 230 -18.10 -4.55 -10.30
N GLU A 231 -18.35 -4.73 -9.00
CA GLU A 231 -17.47 -5.54 -8.13
C GLU A 231 -17.28 -6.97 -8.64
N LYS A 232 -18.36 -7.62 -9.11
CA LYS A 232 -18.32 -8.97 -9.68
C LYS A 232 -17.45 -9.09 -10.94
N GLU A 233 -17.27 -8.01 -11.68
CA GLU A 233 -16.42 -7.94 -12.88
C GLU A 233 -14.98 -7.59 -12.53
N LEU A 234 -14.78 -6.77 -11.50
CA LEU A 234 -13.46 -6.34 -11.05
C LEU A 234 -12.75 -7.42 -10.22
N LEU A 235 -13.49 -8.15 -9.38
CA LEU A 235 -12.94 -9.03 -8.36
C LEU A 235 -13.46 -10.46 -8.49
N LYS A 236 -12.56 -11.41 -8.25
CA LYS A 236 -12.89 -12.76 -7.78
C LYS A 236 -12.74 -12.76 -6.26
N ILE A 237 -13.74 -13.27 -5.56
CA ILE A 237 -13.80 -13.26 -4.09
C ILE A 237 -13.92 -14.71 -3.63
N GLU A 238 -13.06 -15.12 -2.72
CA GLU A 238 -13.04 -16.48 -2.17
C GLU A 238 -12.92 -16.38 -0.64
N GLU A 239 -13.82 -17.04 0.09
CA GLU A 239 -13.70 -17.16 1.55
C GLU A 239 -12.69 -18.26 1.89
N LEU A 240 -11.85 -18.02 2.89
CA LEU A 240 -10.82 -18.97 3.31
C LEU A 240 -11.12 -19.47 4.71
N LYS A 241 -11.82 -20.61 4.80
CA LYS A 241 -12.29 -21.19 6.08
C LYS A 241 -11.14 -21.63 7.00
N ASP A 242 -10.06 -22.13 6.42
CA ASP A 242 -8.92 -22.70 7.15
C ASP A 242 -7.67 -21.81 7.09
N PHE A 243 -7.86 -20.49 6.89
CA PHE A 243 -6.73 -19.58 6.79
C PHE A 243 -6.00 -19.44 8.12
N ASN A 244 -4.71 -19.77 8.13
CA ASN A 244 -3.86 -19.68 9.30
C ASN A 244 -2.79 -18.60 9.13
N TRP A 245 -3.04 -17.42 9.70
CA TRP A 245 -2.05 -16.33 9.69
C TRP A 245 -0.74 -16.70 10.38
N ASN A 246 -0.75 -17.55 11.41
CA ASN A 246 0.46 -17.92 12.15
C ASN A 246 1.45 -18.72 11.31
N SER A 247 1.00 -19.37 10.22
CA SER A 247 1.89 -20.01 9.26
C SER A 247 2.87 -19.00 8.63
N TYR A 248 2.41 -17.78 8.36
CA TYR A 248 3.24 -16.69 7.82
C TYR A 248 4.24 -16.15 8.84
N PHE A 249 3.83 -16.02 10.11
CA PHE A 249 4.77 -15.66 11.19
C PHE A 249 5.89 -16.68 11.33
N LYS A 250 5.56 -17.97 11.40
CA LYS A 250 6.55 -19.06 11.50
C LYS A 250 7.48 -19.09 10.29
N LYS A 251 6.95 -18.88 9.08
CA LYS A 251 7.76 -18.78 7.86
C LYS A 251 8.75 -17.62 7.91
N ALA A 252 8.34 -16.46 8.44
CA ALA A 252 9.18 -15.26 8.49
C ALA A 252 10.24 -15.32 9.60
N TYR A 253 9.88 -15.73 10.82
CA TYR A 253 10.74 -15.61 12.00
C TYR A 253 11.27 -16.93 12.57
N GLY A 254 10.87 -18.09 12.02
CA GLY A 254 11.16 -19.38 12.64
C GLY A 254 10.17 -19.73 13.76
N SER A 255 10.33 -20.94 14.31
CA SER A 255 9.58 -21.46 15.46
C SER A 255 10.11 -20.90 16.77
#